data_AF-A0A4D4MN64-F1
#
_entry.id   AF-A0A4D4MN64-F1
#
_cell.length_a   1.000
_cell.length_b   1.000
_cell.length_c   1.000
_cell.angle_alpha   90.00
_cell.angle_beta   90.00
_cell.angle_gamma   90.00
#
_symmetry.space_group_name_H-M   'P 1'
#
loop_
_entity.id
_entity.type
_entity.pdbx_description
1 polymer ?
#
loop_
_entity_poly.entity_id
_entity_poly.type
_entity_poly.pdbx_seq_one_letter_code
_entity_poly.pdbx_strand_id
1 'polypeptide(L)'
;MTDPTAIQPSELDQLPDRDPEETAEWQASLDAVTQAAGPHRAAYLMRRTLERAEGNGIALPKLLETDYVNTIPTSAEPVVDGDEEMEHRITAWNRWNAAAMVTRGSKYGVGGHIATFASAAWLYETGFNHFFRARRRTVPVTSSTSRATPPRASTPAPSSTAG
;
A
#
# COMPACT_ATOMS: atom_id res chain seq x y z
N MET A 1 -4.12 0.77 16.82
CA MET A 1 -3.39 2.00 17.22
C MET A 1 -1.93 1.67 17.04
N THR A 2 -1.37 1.94 15.85
CA THR A 2 0.00 1.57 15.50
C THR A 2 0.92 2.67 16.01
N ASP A 3 1.75 2.35 16.99
CA ASP A 3 2.75 3.27 17.53
C ASP A 3 3.83 3.50 16.46
N PRO A 4 4.04 4.74 15.95
CA PRO A 4 5.11 5.04 15.00
C PRO A 4 6.52 4.84 15.59
N THR A 5 6.62 4.50 16.88
CA THR A 5 7.85 4.20 17.62
C THR A 5 8.15 2.70 17.72
N ALA A 6 7.29 1.83 17.19
CA ALA A 6 7.54 0.39 17.20
C ALA A 6 8.78 0.06 16.36
N ILE A 7 9.82 -0.46 17.03
CA ILE A 7 11.05 -0.95 16.40
C ILE A 7 10.65 -1.98 15.35
N GLN A 8 11.02 -1.75 14.10
CA GLN A 8 10.79 -2.70 13.03
C GLN A 8 11.61 -3.96 13.34
N PRO A 9 11.02 -5.16 13.27
CA PRO A 9 11.74 -6.38 13.59
C PRO A 9 12.93 -6.53 12.65
N SER A 10 14.11 -6.68 13.24
CA SER A 10 15.37 -6.94 12.54
C SER A 10 15.58 -8.44 12.32
N GLU A 11 16.44 -8.81 11.37
CA GLU A 11 16.99 -10.17 11.28
C GLU A 11 17.55 -10.67 12.61
N LEU A 12 18.11 -9.76 13.42
CA LEU A 12 18.67 -10.09 14.74
C LEU A 12 17.59 -10.49 15.76
N ASP A 13 16.34 -10.05 15.59
CA ASP A 13 15.22 -10.37 16.48
C ASP A 13 14.65 -11.78 16.21
N GLN A 14 15.11 -12.48 15.17
CA GLN A 14 14.73 -13.87 14.90
C GLN A 14 15.41 -14.86 15.84
N LEU A 15 16.52 -14.46 16.49
CA LEU A 15 17.24 -15.23 17.48
C LEU A 15 16.80 -14.80 18.88
N PRO A 16 16.56 -15.74 19.82
CA PRO A 16 16.29 -15.38 21.21
C PRO A 16 17.45 -14.57 21.79
N ASP A 17 17.14 -13.40 22.38
CA ASP A 17 18.15 -12.59 23.06
C ASP A 17 18.76 -13.40 24.23
N ARG A 18 20.09 -13.53 24.19
CA ARG A 18 20.86 -14.32 25.16
C ARG A 18 20.95 -13.60 26.50
N ASP A 19 20.91 -12.28 26.51
CA ASP A 19 21.02 -11.45 27.71
C ASP A 19 20.17 -10.17 27.58
N PRO A 20 18.85 -10.26 27.85
CA PRO A 20 17.95 -9.12 27.74
C PRO A 20 18.26 -7.97 28.71
N GLU A 21 18.94 -8.25 29.83
CA GLU A 21 19.32 -7.24 30.81
C GLU A 21 20.44 -6.36 30.25
N GLU A 22 21.48 -6.97 29.66
CA GLU A 22 22.53 -6.25 28.96
C GLU A 22 21.93 -5.36 27.85
N THR A 23 21.07 -5.92 27.00
CA THR A 23 20.41 -5.16 25.92
C THR A 23 19.64 -3.94 26.46
N ALA A 24 18.92 -4.10 27.58
CA ALA A 24 18.17 -3.01 28.22
C ALA A 24 19.10 -1.92 28.79
N GLU A 25 20.24 -2.29 29.37
CA GLU A 25 21.23 -1.33 29.88
C GLU A 25 21.83 -0.46 28.77
N TRP A 26 22.13 -1.06 27.61
CA TRP A 26 22.62 -0.33 26.44
C TRP A 26 21.58 0.67 25.90
N GLN A 27 20.30 0.26 25.83
CA GLN A 27 19.20 1.14 25.43
C GLN A 27 19.02 2.30 26.42
N ALA A 28 18.98 1.99 27.72
CA ALA A 28 18.87 3.00 28.77
C ALA A 28 20.03 4.01 28.75
N SER A 29 21.24 3.55 28.41
CA SER A 29 22.41 4.42 28.26
C SER A 29 22.26 5.43 27.10
N LEU A 30 21.70 4.98 25.97
CA LEU A 30 21.43 5.86 24.83
C LEU A 30 20.33 6.88 25.15
N ASP A 31 19.27 6.44 25.84
CA ASP A 31 18.19 7.31 26.28
C ASP A 31 18.69 8.37 27.26
N ALA A 32 19.52 7.97 28.23
CA ALA A 32 20.14 8.88 29.19
C ALA A 32 20.98 9.96 28.49
N VAL A 33 21.80 9.59 27.49
CA VAL A 33 22.56 10.57 26.72
C VAL A 33 21.64 11.49 25.91
N THR A 34 20.58 10.95 25.33
CA THR A 34 19.61 11.73 24.55
C THR A 34 18.92 12.77 25.43
N GLN A 35 18.52 12.39 26.65
CA GLN A 35 17.91 13.29 27.62
C GLN A 35 18.89 14.34 28.15
N ALA A 36 20.13 13.94 28.49
CA ALA A 36 21.10 14.83 29.11
C ALA A 36 21.84 15.76 28.13
N ALA A 37 22.17 15.28 26.94
CA ALA A 37 23.02 15.97 25.95
C ALA A 37 22.33 16.23 24.61
N GLY A 38 21.08 15.79 24.44
CA GLY A 38 20.26 16.04 23.26
C GLY A 38 20.49 15.06 22.10
N PRO A 39 19.59 15.10 21.10
CA PRO A 39 19.53 14.13 20.00
C PRO A 39 20.76 14.16 19.08
N HIS A 40 21.37 15.34 18.86
CA HIS A 40 22.58 15.43 18.04
C HIS A 40 23.77 14.68 18.64
N ARG A 41 23.93 14.71 19.97
CA ARG A 41 25.01 13.98 20.65
C ARG A 41 24.77 12.49 20.61
N ALA A 42 23.54 12.04 20.84
CA ALA A 42 23.15 10.63 20.75
C ALA A 42 23.41 10.07 19.34
N ALA A 43 22.97 10.78 18.29
CA ALA A 43 23.21 10.40 16.90
C ALA A 43 24.71 10.32 16.57
N TYR A 44 25.51 11.27 17.07
CA TYR A 44 26.96 11.23 16.93
C TYR A 44 27.58 9.99 17.58
N LEU A 45 27.17 9.64 18.82
CA LEU A 45 27.69 8.46 19.51
C LEU A 45 27.32 7.19 18.77
N MET A 46 26.06 7.03 18.36
CA MET A 46 25.61 5.87 17.59
C MET A 46 26.42 5.68 16.32
N ARG A 47 26.67 6.76 15.57
CA ARG A 47 27.51 6.70 14.37
C ARG A 47 28.94 6.26 14.68
N ARG A 48 29.56 6.76 15.76
CA ARG A 48 30.91 6.36 16.15
C ARG A 48 30.98 4.91 16.63
N THR A 49 29.96 4.44 17.32
CA THR A 49 29.83 3.03 17.74
C THR A 49 29.73 2.12 16.52
N LEU A 50 28.89 2.49 15.54
CA LEU A 50 28.75 1.76 14.28
C LEU A 50 30.08 1.71 13.50
N GLU A 51 30.74 2.85 13.30
CA GLU A 51 32.05 2.94 12.63
C GLU A 51 33.12 2.07 13.34
N ARG A 52 33.08 2.01 14.68
CA ARG A 52 33.99 1.18 15.47
C ARG A 52 33.68 -0.31 15.33
N ALA A 53 32.41 -0.68 15.30
CA ALA A 53 31.96 -2.06 15.09
C ALA A 53 32.36 -2.56 13.70
N GLU A 54 32.14 -1.75 12.65
CA GLU A 54 32.62 -2.04 11.29
C GLU A 54 34.13 -2.23 11.24
N GLY A 55 34.90 -1.34 11.90
CA GLY A 55 36.36 -1.45 11.99
C GLY A 55 36.85 -2.71 12.73
N ASN A 56 36.01 -3.30 13.57
CA ASN A 56 36.27 -4.56 14.27
C ASN A 56 35.74 -5.79 13.52
N GLY A 57 35.21 -5.63 12.30
CA GLY A 57 34.67 -6.72 11.48
C GLY A 57 33.28 -7.22 11.92
N ILE A 58 32.56 -6.44 12.74
CA ILE A 58 31.17 -6.75 13.08
C ILE A 58 30.31 -6.32 11.89
N ALA A 59 29.68 -7.30 11.22
CA ALA A 59 28.81 -7.04 10.07
C ALA A 59 27.49 -6.45 10.56
N LEU A 60 27.37 -5.12 10.52
CA LEU A 60 26.13 -4.41 10.77
C LEU A 60 25.54 -3.91 9.43
N PRO A 61 24.20 -3.92 9.27
CA PRO A 61 23.56 -3.32 8.10
C PRO A 61 23.92 -1.84 7.98
N LYS A 62 24.23 -1.36 6.77
CA LYS A 62 24.50 0.07 6.54
C LYS A 62 23.22 0.87 6.78
N LEU A 63 23.32 2.15 7.16
CA LEU A 63 22.16 3.04 7.39
C LEU A 63 21.17 3.19 6.22
N LEU A 64 21.52 2.75 5.01
CA LEU A 64 20.66 2.78 3.81
C LEU A 64 20.16 1.39 3.40
N GLU A 65 20.64 0.34 4.05
CA GLU A 65 20.27 -1.03 3.79
C GLU A 65 19.27 -1.42 4.89
N THR A 66 18.07 -1.81 4.48
CA THR A 66 17.15 -2.51 5.35
C THR A 66 17.52 -3.98 5.35
N ASP A 67 17.24 -4.68 6.45
CA ASP A 67 17.37 -6.12 6.54
C ASP A 67 16.64 -6.83 5.39
N TYR A 68 17.11 -8.03 5.01
CA TYR A 68 16.52 -8.82 3.92
C TYR A 68 15.27 -9.57 4.40
N VAL A 69 14.34 -8.80 4.97
CA VAL A 69 13.04 -9.23 5.50
C VAL A 69 11.94 -8.29 4.99
N ASN A 70 10.68 -8.71 5.13
CA ASN A 70 9.56 -7.89 4.72
C ASN A 70 9.48 -6.61 5.57
N THR A 71 9.38 -5.46 4.91
CA THR A 71 9.25 -4.14 5.58
C THR A 71 7.98 -4.01 6.42
N ILE A 72 6.92 -4.77 6.11
CA ILE A 72 5.68 -4.82 6.91
C ILE A 72 5.67 -6.15 7.66
N PRO A 73 5.73 -6.15 9.01
CA PRO A 73 5.69 -7.37 9.79
C PRO A 73 4.27 -7.96 9.87
N THR A 74 4.17 -9.27 10.10
CA THR A 74 2.88 -10.00 10.11
C THR A 74 1.87 -9.47 11.14
N SER A 75 2.32 -8.94 12.27
CA SER A 75 1.43 -8.31 13.26
C SER A 75 0.82 -6.98 12.79
N ALA A 76 1.41 -6.34 11.78
CA ALA A 76 0.96 -5.09 11.18
C ALA A 76 0.35 -5.29 9.79
N GLU A 77 0.25 -6.52 9.29
CA GLU A 77 -0.42 -6.83 8.04
C GLU A 77 -1.91 -6.45 8.13
N PRO A 78 -2.45 -5.72 7.15
CA PRO A 78 -3.87 -5.43 7.09
C PRO A 78 -4.66 -6.71 6.79
N VAL A 79 -5.92 -6.75 7.24
CA VAL A 79 -6.85 -7.80 6.82
C VAL A 79 -7.10 -7.65 5.32
N VAL A 80 -6.98 -8.75 4.59
CA VAL A 80 -7.30 -8.80 3.15
C VAL A 80 -8.81 -8.78 2.98
N ASP A 81 -9.32 -7.78 2.28
CA ASP A 81 -10.74 -7.71 1.90
C ASP A 81 -10.96 -8.51 0.62
N GLY A 82 -11.76 -9.58 0.65
CA GLY A 82 -12.09 -10.34 -0.56
C GLY A 82 -12.37 -11.82 -0.31
N ASP A 83 -12.54 -12.56 -1.42
CA ASP A 83 -12.60 -14.03 -1.42
C ASP A 83 -11.31 -14.55 -2.06
N GLU A 84 -10.33 -14.89 -1.23
CA GLU A 84 -9.02 -15.36 -1.67
C GLU A 84 -9.09 -16.63 -2.51
N GLU A 85 -10.07 -17.52 -2.25
CA GLU A 85 -10.24 -18.74 -3.03
C GLU A 85 -10.68 -18.40 -4.46
N MET A 86 -11.63 -17.47 -4.59
CA MET A 86 -12.08 -16.96 -5.88
C MET A 86 -10.93 -16.29 -6.64
N GLU A 87 -10.17 -15.41 -5.99
CA GLU A 87 -9.04 -14.71 -6.60
C GLU A 87 -7.94 -15.67 -7.05
N HIS A 88 -7.65 -16.71 -6.25
CA HIS A 88 -6.71 -17.76 -6.64
C HIS A 88 -7.17 -18.51 -7.91
N ARG A 89 -8.48 -18.82 -8.02
CA ARG A 89 -9.05 -19.47 -9.20
C ARG A 89 -9.00 -18.58 -10.44
N ILE A 90 -9.34 -17.30 -10.30
CA ILE A 90 -9.26 -16.32 -11.39
C ILE A 90 -7.81 -16.17 -11.86
N THR A 91 -6.86 -16.02 -10.94
CA THR A 91 -5.42 -15.93 -11.24
C THR A 91 -4.93 -17.17 -12.00
N ALA A 92 -5.36 -18.36 -11.60
CA ALA A 92 -4.99 -19.61 -12.27
C ALA A 92 -5.51 -19.65 -13.72
N TRP A 93 -6.76 -19.24 -13.96
CA TRP A 93 -7.30 -19.12 -15.31
C TRP A 93 -6.60 -18.07 -16.14
N ASN A 94 -6.29 -16.90 -15.58
CA ASN A 94 -5.54 -15.84 -16.26
C ASN A 94 -4.15 -16.31 -16.69
N ARG A 95 -3.42 -16.99 -15.79
CA ARG A 95 -2.12 -17.61 -16.10
C ARG A 95 -2.22 -18.67 -17.21
N TRP A 96 -3.23 -19.54 -17.13
CA TRP A 96 -3.45 -20.56 -18.16
C TRP A 96 -3.74 -19.94 -19.53
N ASN A 97 -4.63 -18.95 -19.59
CA ASN A 97 -4.98 -18.23 -20.82
C ASN A 97 -3.76 -17.54 -21.43
N ALA A 98 -2.95 -16.85 -20.60
CA ALA A 98 -1.72 -16.22 -21.05
C ALA A 98 -0.72 -17.24 -21.65
N ALA A 99 -0.50 -18.37 -20.96
CA ALA A 99 0.35 -19.44 -21.47
C ALA A 99 -0.19 -20.00 -22.81
N ALA A 100 -1.50 -20.27 -22.88
CA ALA A 100 -2.13 -20.78 -24.10
C ALA A 100 -2.01 -19.81 -25.29
N MET A 101 -2.19 -18.50 -25.06
CA MET A 101 -2.02 -17.47 -26.08
C MET A 101 -0.59 -17.45 -26.62
N VAL A 102 0.41 -17.46 -25.73
CA VAL A 102 1.83 -17.43 -26.11
C VAL A 102 2.26 -18.71 -26.80
N THR A 103 1.89 -19.88 -26.28
CA THR A 103 2.19 -21.17 -26.91
C THR A 103 1.57 -21.27 -28.31
N ARG A 104 0.35 -20.74 -28.49
CA ARG A 104 -0.28 -20.68 -29.82
C ARG A 104 0.46 -19.71 -30.75
N GLY A 105 0.82 -18.52 -30.27
CA GLY A 105 1.57 -17.53 -31.04
C GLY A 105 2.98 -18.00 -31.43
N SER A 106 3.63 -18.76 -30.55
CA SER A 106 4.95 -19.35 -30.79
C SER A 106 4.96 -20.28 -32.00
N LYS A 107 3.87 -21.01 -32.27
CA LYS A 107 3.72 -21.84 -33.48
C LYS A 107 3.82 -21.04 -34.78
N TYR A 108 3.54 -19.73 -34.74
CA TYR A 108 3.63 -18.82 -35.87
C TYR A 108 4.90 -17.95 -35.85
N GLY A 109 5.86 -18.26 -34.97
CA GLY A 109 7.14 -17.53 -34.89
C GLY A 109 7.09 -16.19 -34.15
N VAL A 110 5.95 -15.84 -33.54
CA VAL A 110 5.78 -14.55 -32.82
C VAL A 110 6.46 -14.56 -31.44
N GLY A 111 6.67 -15.74 -30.85
CA GLY A 111 7.32 -15.90 -29.54
C GLY A 111 6.46 -15.38 -28.36
N GLY A 112 7.09 -15.20 -27.19
CA GLY A 112 6.51 -14.57 -26.00
C GLY A 112 7.08 -15.08 -24.66
N HIS A 113 6.97 -14.25 -23.60
CA HIS A 113 7.55 -14.55 -22.28
C HIS A 113 6.47 -15.03 -21.28
N ILE A 114 6.30 -16.35 -21.17
CA ILE A 114 5.36 -16.95 -20.21
C ILE A 114 5.81 -16.70 -18.77
N ALA A 115 7.10 -16.91 -18.49
CA ALA A 115 7.66 -16.81 -17.14
C ALA A 115 7.52 -15.41 -16.53
N THR A 116 7.69 -14.35 -17.33
CA THR A 116 7.61 -12.96 -16.86
C THR A 116 6.20 -12.61 -16.36
N PHE A 117 5.15 -13.01 -17.09
CA PHE A 117 3.79 -12.79 -16.61
C PHE A 117 3.49 -13.69 -15.42
N ALA A 118 3.91 -14.96 -15.46
CA ALA A 118 3.64 -15.90 -14.38
C ALA A 118 4.21 -15.42 -13.03
N SER A 119 5.43 -14.87 -12.99
CA SER A 119 6.06 -14.36 -11.78
C SER A 119 5.37 -13.10 -11.23
N ALA A 120 4.83 -12.24 -12.10
CA ALA A 120 4.18 -10.99 -11.71
C ALA A 120 2.64 -11.09 -11.57
N ALA A 121 2.03 -12.25 -11.87
CA ALA A 121 0.58 -12.35 -11.98
C ALA A 121 -0.16 -11.94 -10.69
N TRP A 122 0.33 -12.36 -9.52
CA TRP A 122 -0.27 -11.98 -8.23
C TRP A 122 -0.18 -10.48 -7.96
N LEU A 123 0.95 -9.83 -8.32
CA LEU A 123 1.09 -8.38 -8.21
C LEU A 123 0.02 -7.64 -9.02
N TYR A 124 -0.22 -8.09 -10.24
CA TYR A 124 -1.25 -7.50 -11.10
C TYR A 124 -2.67 -7.82 -10.63
N GLU A 125 -2.94 -9.06 -10.21
CA GLU A 125 -4.26 -9.46 -9.73
C GLU A 125 -4.67 -8.66 -8.50
N THR A 126 -3.80 -8.56 -7.49
CA THR A 126 -4.02 -7.69 -6.32
C THR A 126 -4.26 -6.24 -6.76
N GLY A 127 -3.49 -5.75 -7.73
CA GLY A 127 -3.70 -4.45 -8.34
C GLY A 127 -5.10 -4.29 -8.95
N PHE A 128 -5.56 -5.24 -9.77
CA PHE A 128 -6.86 -5.19 -10.44
C PHE A 128 -8.04 -5.29 -9.47
N ASN A 129 -7.95 -6.14 -8.44
CA ASN A 129 -9.05 -6.38 -7.50
C ASN A 129 -9.19 -5.25 -6.47
N HIS A 130 -8.09 -4.68 -5.98
CA HIS A 130 -8.15 -3.76 -4.83
C HIS A 130 -7.72 -2.32 -5.12
N PHE A 131 -6.92 -2.05 -6.16
CA PHE A 131 -6.28 -0.73 -6.34
C PHE A 131 -6.64 0.00 -7.63
N PHE A 132 -6.65 -0.69 -8.77
CA PHE A 132 -6.76 -0.07 -10.07
C PHE A 132 -8.18 0.41 -10.35
N ARG A 133 -8.30 1.69 -10.72
CA ARG A 133 -9.58 2.33 -11.05
C ARG A 133 -9.70 2.52 -12.55
N ALA A 134 -10.73 1.93 -13.15
CA ALA A 134 -11.06 2.19 -14.56
C ALA A 134 -11.44 3.66 -14.77
N ARG A 135 -11.15 4.17 -15.98
CA ARG A 135 -11.58 5.50 -16.40
C ARG A 135 -13.10 5.57 -16.38
N ARG A 136 -13.66 6.48 -15.58
CA ARG A 136 -15.09 6.74 -15.55
C ARG A 136 -15.47 7.60 -16.74
N ARG A 137 -16.46 7.16 -17.52
CA ARG A 137 -17.08 8.01 -18.53
C ARG A 137 -18.05 8.94 -17.81
N THR A 138 -17.68 10.21 -17.65
CA THR A 138 -18.62 11.24 -17.21
C THR A 138 -19.61 11.45 -18.35
N VAL A 139 -20.80 10.85 -18.25
CA VAL A 139 -21.88 11.18 -19.16
C VAL A 139 -22.38 12.55 -18.71
N PRO A 140 -22.32 13.61 -19.55
CA PRO A 140 -22.92 14.88 -19.18
C PRO A 140 -24.42 14.62 -19.02
N VAL A 141 -24.93 14.83 -17.80
CA VAL A 141 -26.37 15.02 -17.61
C VAL A 141 -26.69 16.33 -18.33
N THR A 142 -27.20 16.23 -19.55
CA THR A 142 -27.96 17.33 -20.14
C THR A 142 -29.18 17.51 -19.26
N SER A 143 -29.12 18.46 -18.34
CA SER A 143 -30.29 18.99 -17.66
C SER A 143 -31.16 19.64 -18.74
N SER A 144 -32.03 18.86 -19.37
CA SER A 144 -33.16 19.43 -20.10
C SER A 144 -34.09 20.05 -19.06
N THR A 145 -33.82 21.31 -18.71
CA THR A 145 -34.79 22.14 -18.01
C THR A 145 -35.98 22.30 -18.95
N SER A 146 -36.95 21.40 -18.81
CA SER A 146 -38.29 21.57 -19.35
C SER A 146 -38.84 22.86 -18.75
N ARG A 147 -38.84 23.93 -19.55
CA ARG A 147 -39.41 25.22 -19.18
C ARG A 147 -40.92 25.03 -19.08
N ALA A 148 -41.42 24.78 -17.87
CA ALA A 148 -42.85 24.78 -17.59
C ALA A 148 -43.43 26.16 -17.95
N THR A 149 -44.36 26.18 -18.90
CA THR A 149 -45.15 27.36 -19.24
C THR A 149 -46.03 27.73 -18.04
N PRO A 150 -46.04 28.99 -17.57
CA PRO A 150 -46.91 29.37 -16.45
C PRO A 150 -48.39 29.34 -16.87
N PRO A 151 -49.32 29.03 -15.95
CA PRO A 151 -50.74 28.96 -16.26
C PRO A 151 -51.30 30.35 -16.59
N ARG A 152 -52.15 30.39 -17.62
CA ARG A 152 -52.82 31.59 -18.15
C ARG A 152 -53.78 32.15 -17.09
N ALA A 153 -53.58 33.40 -16.68
CA ALA A 153 -54.45 34.09 -15.74
C ALA A 153 -55.89 34.17 -16.28
N SER A 154 -56.86 33.72 -15.49
CA SER A 154 -58.29 33.88 -15.75
C SER A 154 -58.72 35.32 -15.46
N THR A 155 -59.29 35.98 -16.46
CA THR A 155 -59.89 37.31 -16.35
C THR A 155 -61.20 37.23 -15.54
N PRO A 156 -61.42 38.04 -14.49
CA PRO A 156 -62.70 38.10 -13.82
C PRO A 156 -63.72 38.93 -14.62
N ALA A 157 -64.96 38.45 -14.67
CA ALA A 157 -66.10 39.07 -15.38
C ALA A 157 -66.53 40.41 -14.73
N PRO A 158 -67.09 41.36 -15.50
CA PRO A 158 -67.51 42.66 -14.97
C PRO A 158 -68.78 42.54 -14.12
N SER A 159 -68.76 43.21 -12.97
CA SER A 159 -69.90 43.38 -12.07
C SER A 159 -71.00 44.24 -12.71
N SER A 160 -72.19 43.65 -12.84
CA SER A 160 -73.42 44.37 -13.15
C SER A 160 -73.96 45.02 -11.87
N THR A 161 -74.14 46.34 -11.89
CA THR A 161 -74.96 47.06 -10.90
C THR A 161 -75.54 48.30 -11.59
N ALA A 162 -76.84 48.28 -11.88
CA ALA A 162 -77.72 49.45 -11.92
C ALA A 162 -79.13 49.05 -12.41
N GLY A 163 -80.16 49.44 -11.66
CA GLY A 163 -81.54 49.58 -12.14
C GLY A 163 -82.53 48.58 -11.57
#